data_AF-A0A3M1LYL4-F1
#
_entry.id   AF-A0A3M1LYL4-F1
#
_cell.length_a   1.000
_cell.length_b   1.000
_cell.length_c   1.000
_cell.angle_alpha   90.00
_cell.angle_beta   90.00
_cell.angle_gamma   90.00
#
_symmetry.space_group_name_H-M   'P 1'
#
loop_
_entity.id
_entity.type
_entity.pdbx_description
1 polymer ?
#
loop_
_entity_poly.entity_id
_entity_poly.type
_entity_poly.pdbx_seq_one_letter_code
_entity_poly.pdbx_strand_id
1 'polypeptide(L)'
;MAGVSGWRAHPATGQPSGSPCPLLPPPPLLPPLREASVSPMETQRLYLTDPYLTRFQARVIRRLSYQNQPAVILDRTAFYPTSGGQPADRGRLNGVEVTDVLILKEGRDRGDMTAPILHVLAAPISEDEVTGEVDWNRRFDHMQQHTGQHILSQALLRVARAETLSFHLSPATHRGLETATIDLNQRRLLPSLVAQAEQMANQIVWENRPVTARIVSPEELAQLPLRRPPAVAGAVRVVEVTDFDFSACGGTHVSYTGEIGIIKVVRVENRGEKTRLFFRCGGRALADYRRKTEILQELVTMLNVGDGDLDRTVTRLLEENRALRRELQAAQGRLLDHEAQELLATAPTVGPVRLVVATFRGREPRELTALARALIAHPHVVALLGSQIAGTARFCFARSAALDLSMAELVRSTDGVLEKVRGGGRPDFAQGGGRLSDSHQLETAMALVVQQVRDRLEGMGGGSRRTADG
;
A
#
# COMPACT_ATOMS: atom_id res chain seq x y z
N MET A 1 -40.40 1.24 37.53
CA MET A 1 -39.72 1.81 38.71
C MET A 1 -38.28 2.04 38.31
N ALA A 2 -37.89 3.26 37.95
CA ALA A 2 -37.48 4.29 38.91
C ALA A 2 -36.44 3.67 39.87
N GLY A 3 -35.15 3.92 39.77
CA GLY A 3 -34.43 4.98 39.08
C GLY A 3 -33.31 5.44 40.01
N VAL A 4 -32.39 6.23 39.46
CA VAL A 4 -31.70 7.33 40.17
C VAL A 4 -30.79 6.84 41.30
N SER A 5 -29.47 6.85 41.20
CA SER A 5 -28.59 8.04 41.24
C SER A 5 -27.25 7.51 41.75
N GLY A 6 -26.12 7.92 41.21
CA GLY A 6 -25.51 9.18 41.58
C GLY A 6 -24.48 8.94 42.68
N TRP A 7 -23.21 8.83 42.29
CA TRP A 7 -22.06 8.94 43.18
C TRP A 7 -21.08 9.87 42.48
N ARG A 8 -21.21 11.19 42.67
CA ARG A 8 -20.50 12.00 43.68
C ARG A 8 -19.02 11.65 43.79
N ALA A 9 -18.20 12.55 43.25
CA ALA A 9 -16.80 12.68 43.58
C ALA A 9 -16.65 13.16 45.04
N HIS A 10 -15.74 12.53 45.79
CA HIS A 10 -14.95 13.20 46.80
C HIS A 10 -13.51 12.63 46.79
N PRO A 11 -12.51 13.49 47.07
CA PRO A 11 -11.11 13.16 46.90
C PRO A 11 -10.59 12.39 48.11
N ALA A 12 -9.88 11.30 47.87
CA ALA A 12 -9.09 10.64 48.91
C ALA A 12 -7.64 10.62 48.46
N THR A 13 -6.89 11.54 49.07
CA THR A 13 -5.44 11.54 49.20
C THR A 13 -4.95 10.16 49.63
N GLY A 14 -4.22 9.49 48.75
CA GLY A 14 -3.48 8.28 49.05
C GLY A 14 -2.24 8.24 48.18
N GLN A 15 -1.10 8.61 48.76
CA GLN A 15 0.21 8.30 48.18
C GLN A 15 0.40 6.77 48.17
N PRO A 16 0.75 6.16 47.03
CA PRO A 16 1.39 4.86 47.03
C PRO A 16 2.90 5.06 46.92
N SER A 17 3.60 4.75 48.01
CA SER A 17 5.00 4.37 47.98
C SER A 17 5.17 3.14 47.08
N GLY A 18 5.77 3.34 45.92
CA GLY A 18 6.11 2.28 44.97
C GLY A 18 7.51 2.51 44.44
N SER A 19 8.43 1.65 44.86
CA SER A 19 9.86 1.65 44.55
C SER A 19 10.14 1.83 43.04
N PRO A 20 11.13 2.65 42.65
CA PRO A 20 11.51 2.76 41.24
C PRO A 20 12.14 1.45 40.75
N CYS A 21 11.60 0.91 39.66
CA CYS A 21 12.27 -0.09 38.83
C CYS A 21 13.69 0.39 38.50
N PRO A 22 14.73 -0.46 38.58
CA PRO A 22 16.06 -0.06 38.17
C PRO A 22 16.07 0.16 36.66
N LEU A 23 16.27 1.42 36.27
CA LEU A 23 16.59 1.80 34.90
C LEU A 23 17.88 1.07 34.51
N LEU A 24 17.81 0.22 33.47
CA LEU A 24 19.00 -0.33 32.82
C LEU A 24 19.91 0.83 32.40
N PRO A 25 21.23 0.77 32.69
CA PRO A 25 22.13 1.82 32.27
C PRO A 25 22.15 1.90 30.74
N PRO A 26 22.31 3.11 30.15
CA PRO A 26 22.53 3.24 28.72
C PRO A 26 23.79 2.45 28.33
N PRO A 27 23.82 1.85 27.12
CA PRO A 27 24.98 1.11 26.66
C PRO A 27 26.22 2.02 26.68
N PRO A 28 27.40 1.50 27.04
CA PRO A 28 28.61 2.30 27.12
C PRO A 28 28.93 2.92 25.77
N LEU A 29 29.20 4.23 25.77
CA LEU A 29 29.79 4.92 24.62
C LEU A 29 31.12 4.23 24.29
N LEU A 30 31.25 3.77 23.04
CA LEU A 30 32.48 3.16 22.53
C LEU A 30 33.66 4.11 22.74
N PRO A 31 34.85 3.61 23.12
CA PRO A 31 36.02 4.45 23.24
C PRO A 31 36.41 5.00 21.85
N PRO A 32 36.96 6.22 21.77
CA PRO A 32 37.51 6.73 20.52
C PRO A 32 38.64 5.79 20.06
N LEU A 33 38.64 5.46 18.77
CA LEU A 33 39.68 4.67 18.13
C LEU A 33 41.05 5.33 18.43
N ARG A 34 41.99 4.57 19.00
CA ARG A 34 43.37 5.04 19.19
C ARG A 34 43.95 5.42 17.83
N GLU A 35 44.30 6.69 17.70
CA GLU A 35 45.07 7.25 16.59
C GLU A 35 46.45 6.60 16.56
N ALA A 36 46.62 5.61 15.68
CA ALA A 36 47.92 5.34 15.10
C ALA A 36 48.12 6.39 14.00
N SER A 37 49.29 7.03 13.97
CA SER A 37 49.72 7.94 12.91
C SER A 37 49.62 7.24 11.55
N VAL A 38 48.59 7.57 10.77
CA VAL A 38 48.32 6.98 9.45
C VAL A 38 48.89 7.92 8.40
N SER A 39 49.97 7.49 7.73
CA SER A 39 50.31 8.01 6.39
C SER A 39 49.06 7.89 5.51
N PRO A 40 48.72 8.87 4.64
CA PRO A 40 47.45 8.86 3.93
C PRO A 40 47.29 7.54 3.18
N MET A 41 46.36 6.71 3.64
CA MET A 41 46.04 5.42 3.03
C MET A 41 45.15 5.70 1.81
N GLU A 42 45.75 6.20 0.74
CA GLU A 42 45.03 6.48 -0.49
C GLU A 42 44.62 5.17 -1.17
N THR A 43 43.33 4.99 -1.44
CA THR A 43 42.84 3.91 -2.30
C THR A 43 42.67 4.44 -3.73
N GLN A 44 43.40 3.88 -4.70
CA GLN A 44 43.20 4.16 -6.11
C GLN A 44 41.84 3.58 -6.59
N ARG A 45 40.93 4.46 -7.00
CA ARG A 45 39.57 4.11 -7.42
C ARG A 45 39.52 3.84 -8.93
N LEU A 46 39.73 2.59 -9.34
CA LEU A 46 39.82 2.18 -10.76
C LEU A 46 38.53 2.44 -11.54
N TYR A 47 37.37 2.32 -10.87
CA TYR A 47 36.04 2.52 -11.47
C TYR A 47 35.76 3.97 -11.95
N LEU A 48 36.55 4.96 -11.50
CA LEU A 48 36.39 6.35 -11.95
C LEU A 48 36.88 6.53 -13.39
N THR A 49 37.89 5.76 -13.78
CA THR A 49 38.54 5.80 -15.10
C THR A 49 37.96 4.75 -16.04
N ASP A 50 37.79 3.51 -15.54
CA ASP A 50 37.24 2.40 -16.32
C ASP A 50 36.11 1.70 -15.55
N PRO A 51 34.84 2.10 -15.77
CA PRO A 51 33.69 1.45 -15.14
C PRO A 51 33.38 0.05 -15.69
N TYR A 52 34.05 -0.39 -16.76
CA TYR A 52 33.91 -1.73 -17.35
C TYR A 52 34.92 -2.72 -16.77
N LEU A 53 35.92 -2.24 -16.04
CA LEU A 53 36.86 -3.11 -15.32
C LEU A 53 36.13 -3.90 -14.24
N THR A 54 35.91 -5.20 -14.49
CA THR A 54 35.24 -6.12 -13.57
C THR A 54 36.18 -7.03 -12.82
N ARG A 55 37.42 -7.22 -13.31
CA ARG A 55 38.44 -8.04 -12.65
C ARG A 55 39.71 -7.25 -12.45
N PHE A 56 40.27 -7.27 -11.24
CA PHE A 56 41.48 -6.54 -10.89
C PHE A 56 42.30 -7.26 -9.81
N GLN A 57 43.58 -6.92 -9.71
CA GLN A 57 44.45 -7.37 -8.61
C GLN A 57 44.73 -6.19 -7.68
N ALA A 58 44.76 -6.43 -6.37
CA ALA A 58 45.03 -5.41 -5.37
C ALA A 58 45.69 -6.01 -4.14
N ARG A 59 46.32 -5.16 -3.35
CA ARG A 59 46.92 -5.50 -2.06
C ARG A 59 46.04 -5.01 -0.91
N VAL A 60 45.85 -5.86 0.09
CA VAL A 60 45.18 -5.50 1.33
C VAL A 60 46.10 -4.60 2.17
N ILE A 61 45.71 -3.33 2.34
CA ILE A 61 46.44 -2.38 3.20
C ILE A 61 46.03 -2.58 4.66
N ARG A 62 44.75 -2.84 4.92
CA ARG A 62 44.22 -2.99 6.28
C ARG A 62 43.11 -4.01 6.36
N ARG A 63 43.14 -4.82 7.41
CA ARG A 63 42.07 -5.73 7.82
C ARG A 63 41.45 -5.18 9.11
N LEU A 64 40.13 -5.14 9.18
CA LEU A 64 39.39 -4.64 10.32
C LEU A 64 38.03 -5.35 10.44
N SER A 65 37.28 -5.04 11.50
CA SER A 65 35.89 -5.45 11.65
C SER A 65 34.99 -4.22 11.52
N TYR A 66 33.92 -4.34 10.73
CA TYR A 66 32.90 -3.32 10.58
C TYR A 66 31.53 -3.94 10.91
N GLN A 67 30.87 -3.42 11.95
CA GLN A 67 29.58 -3.95 12.43
C GLN A 67 29.61 -5.48 12.67
N ASN A 68 30.69 -5.98 13.29
CA ASN A 68 30.94 -7.40 13.54
C ASN A 68 31.14 -8.27 12.30
N GLN A 69 31.33 -7.68 11.12
CA GLN A 69 31.69 -8.38 9.89
C GLN A 69 33.16 -8.12 9.53
N PRO A 70 33.88 -9.11 8.97
CA PRO A 70 35.21 -8.90 8.42
C PRO A 70 35.19 -7.83 7.34
N ALA A 71 36.17 -6.95 7.32
CA ALA A 71 36.28 -5.91 6.31
C ALA A 71 37.73 -5.56 5.96
N VAL A 72 37.97 -5.09 4.74
CA VAL A 72 39.31 -4.77 4.24
C VAL A 72 39.35 -3.43 3.51
N ILE A 73 40.51 -2.78 3.56
CA ILE A 73 40.88 -1.63 2.74
C ILE A 73 41.97 -2.09 1.78
N LEU A 74 41.79 -1.77 0.50
CA LEU A 74 42.71 -2.12 -0.57
C LEU A 74 43.48 -0.89 -1.05
N ASP A 75 44.65 -1.10 -1.64
CA ASP A 75 45.45 -0.07 -2.31
C ASP A 75 44.79 0.45 -3.58
N ARG A 76 44.06 -0.41 -4.29
CA ARG A 76 43.23 -0.06 -5.42
C ARG A 76 41.98 -0.93 -5.49
N THR A 77 40.90 -0.40 -6.05
CA THR A 77 39.66 -1.15 -6.19
C THR A 77 38.85 -0.75 -7.42
N ALA A 78 38.27 -1.76 -8.09
CA ALA A 78 37.25 -1.54 -9.10
C ALA A 78 35.83 -1.55 -8.51
N PHE A 79 35.63 -1.85 -7.23
CA PHE A 79 34.30 -1.80 -6.61
C PHE A 79 33.84 -0.36 -6.34
N TYR A 80 32.66 0.00 -6.85
CA TYR A 80 32.02 1.28 -6.57
C TYR A 80 31.39 1.26 -5.16
N PRO A 81 31.71 2.23 -4.28
CA PRO A 81 31.07 2.37 -2.98
C PRO A 81 29.70 3.08 -3.10
N THR A 82 28.81 2.87 -2.13
CA THR A 82 27.53 3.59 -2.10
C THR A 82 27.75 5.11 -2.06
N SER A 83 27.35 5.82 -3.11
CA SER A 83 27.52 7.28 -3.25
C SER A 83 26.58 7.84 -4.32
N GLY A 84 26.33 9.15 -4.30
CA GLY A 84 25.56 9.83 -5.38
C GLY A 84 24.14 9.31 -5.63
N GLY A 85 23.55 8.52 -4.72
CA GLY A 85 22.26 7.86 -4.92
C GLY A 85 22.33 6.51 -5.65
N GLN A 86 23.51 6.08 -6.09
CA GLN A 86 23.80 4.76 -6.63
C GLN A 86 24.25 3.81 -5.50
N PRO A 87 23.65 2.61 -5.36
CA PRO A 87 24.11 1.60 -4.42
C PRO A 87 25.49 1.06 -4.77
N ALA A 88 26.20 0.58 -3.75
CA ALA A 88 27.45 -0.13 -3.91
C ALA A 88 27.33 -1.33 -4.86
N ASP A 89 28.46 -1.63 -5.49
CA ASP A 89 28.65 -2.91 -6.15
C ASP A 89 28.71 -4.07 -5.16
N ARG A 90 28.60 -5.26 -5.73
CA ARG A 90 28.83 -6.54 -5.08
C ARG A 90 29.81 -7.34 -5.91
N GLY A 91 30.27 -8.45 -5.36
CA GLY A 91 31.14 -9.37 -6.07
C GLY A 91 31.97 -10.17 -5.09
N ARG A 92 33.23 -10.42 -5.44
CA ARG A 92 34.12 -11.29 -4.67
C ARG A 92 35.53 -10.76 -4.58
N LEU A 93 36.21 -11.07 -3.47
CA LEU A 93 37.65 -10.92 -3.29
C LEU A 93 38.21 -12.30 -2.92
N ASN A 94 39.09 -12.86 -3.75
CA ASN A 94 39.60 -14.24 -3.60
C ASN A 94 38.47 -15.28 -3.38
N GLY A 95 37.34 -15.13 -4.07
CA GLY A 95 36.19 -16.03 -3.94
C GLY A 95 35.27 -15.74 -2.74
N VAL A 96 35.69 -14.89 -1.79
CA VAL A 96 34.85 -14.45 -0.65
C VAL A 96 33.92 -13.33 -1.09
N GLU A 97 32.64 -13.43 -0.73
CA GLU A 97 31.63 -12.43 -1.08
C GLU A 97 31.91 -11.06 -0.44
N VAL A 98 31.84 -10.02 -1.25
CA VAL A 98 31.80 -8.61 -0.83
C VAL A 98 30.33 -8.21 -0.69
N THR A 99 29.88 -8.01 0.54
CA THR A 99 28.48 -7.76 0.90
C THR A 99 28.09 -6.29 0.81
N ASP A 100 29.06 -5.39 1.05
CA ASP A 100 28.89 -3.94 0.95
C ASP A 100 30.23 -3.23 0.68
N VAL A 101 30.16 -2.02 0.12
CA VAL A 101 31.33 -1.19 -0.21
C VAL A 101 31.05 0.26 0.18
N LEU A 102 31.90 0.82 1.04
CA LEU A 102 31.66 2.09 1.71
C LEU A 102 32.88 3.01 1.59
N ILE A 103 32.63 4.32 1.47
CA ILE A 103 33.68 5.33 1.65
C ILE A 103 33.85 5.55 3.15
N LEU A 104 35.03 5.27 3.70
CA LEU A 104 35.36 5.64 5.07
C LEU A 104 35.62 7.15 5.10
N LYS A 105 34.63 7.90 5.59
CA LYS A 105 34.77 9.35 5.76
C LYS A 105 35.41 9.65 7.11
N GLU A 106 36.66 10.09 7.09
CA GLU A 106 37.25 10.84 8.21
C GLU A 106 36.97 12.34 8.02
N GLY A 107 35.70 12.76 8.01
CA GLY A 107 35.36 14.19 7.95
C GLY A 107 34.13 14.58 7.14
N ARG A 108 33.85 15.90 7.10
CA ARG A 108 32.65 16.52 6.50
C ARG A 108 32.78 16.81 5.00
N ASP A 109 33.95 16.57 4.40
CA ASP A 109 34.18 16.94 3.00
C ASP A 109 33.59 15.89 2.05
N ARG A 110 32.43 16.24 1.50
CA ARG A 110 31.85 15.54 0.35
C ARG A 110 32.76 15.86 -0.84
N GLY A 111 33.46 14.87 -1.37
CA GLY A 111 34.28 15.05 -2.58
C GLY A 111 35.70 14.51 -2.49
N ASP A 112 36.15 14.10 -1.30
CA ASP A 112 37.47 13.52 -1.15
C ASP A 112 37.60 12.19 -1.94
N MET A 113 38.33 12.26 -3.06
CA MET A 113 38.64 11.12 -3.91
C MET A 113 39.76 10.23 -3.34
N THR A 114 40.44 10.69 -2.29
CA THR A 114 41.54 9.99 -1.59
C THR A 114 41.05 9.13 -0.42
N ALA A 115 39.84 9.40 0.09
CA ALA A 115 39.27 8.67 1.22
C ALA A 115 39.29 7.14 1.01
N PRO A 116 39.67 6.34 2.02
CA PRO A 116 39.77 4.89 1.91
C PRO A 116 38.44 4.23 1.55
N ILE A 117 38.51 3.16 0.75
CA ILE A 117 37.34 2.34 0.42
C ILE A 117 37.35 1.07 1.28
N LEU A 118 36.29 0.92 2.08
CA LEU A 118 36.04 -0.26 2.89
C LEU A 118 35.20 -1.27 2.11
N HIS A 119 35.65 -2.52 2.11
CA HIS A 119 34.94 -3.66 1.55
C HIS A 119 34.51 -4.58 2.69
N VAL A 120 33.20 -4.72 2.90
CA VAL A 120 32.63 -5.63 3.93
C VAL A 120 32.50 -7.02 3.32
N LEU A 121 32.93 -8.04 4.06
CA LEU A 121 33.08 -9.40 3.57
C LEU A 121 32.20 -10.38 4.34
N ALA A 122 31.72 -11.43 3.67
CA ALA A 122 31.00 -12.52 4.31
C ALA A 122 31.91 -13.42 5.18
N ALA A 123 33.21 -13.45 4.90
CA ALA A 123 34.23 -14.21 5.63
C ALA A 123 35.56 -13.44 5.64
N PRO A 124 36.49 -13.70 6.59
CA PRO A 124 37.80 -13.05 6.58
C PRO A 124 38.68 -13.59 5.44
N ILE A 125 39.61 -12.75 4.97
CA ILE A 125 40.65 -13.10 3.99
C ILE A 125 42.02 -12.94 4.66
N SER A 126 42.89 -13.93 4.48
CA SER A 126 44.23 -13.97 5.10
C SER A 126 45.35 -13.52 4.16
N GLU A 127 45.15 -13.66 2.86
CA GLU A 127 46.10 -13.32 1.81
C GLU A 127 46.25 -11.80 1.66
N ASP A 128 47.48 -11.32 1.51
CA ASP A 128 47.78 -9.89 1.27
C ASP A 128 47.48 -9.46 -0.17
N GLU A 129 47.64 -10.36 -1.14
CA GLU A 129 47.26 -10.14 -2.53
C GLU A 129 45.90 -10.75 -2.81
N VAL A 130 45.01 -9.95 -3.40
CA VAL A 130 43.63 -10.34 -3.69
C VAL A 130 43.29 -10.08 -5.15
N THR A 131 42.52 -11.01 -5.74
CA THR A 131 41.82 -10.81 -7.01
C THR A 131 40.38 -10.40 -6.71
N GLY A 132 39.99 -9.21 -7.17
CA GLY A 132 38.63 -8.72 -7.10
C GLY A 132 37.85 -9.02 -8.37
N GLU A 133 36.60 -9.43 -8.20
CA GLU A 133 35.64 -9.71 -9.27
C GLU A 133 34.32 -8.99 -8.94
N VAL A 134 33.96 -7.98 -9.74
CA VAL A 134 32.71 -7.23 -9.61
C VAL A 134 31.57 -8.00 -10.29
N ASP A 135 30.40 -8.03 -9.65
CA ASP A 135 29.16 -8.52 -10.27
C ASP A 135 28.76 -7.59 -11.43
N TRP A 136 29.07 -8.04 -12.65
CA TRP A 136 28.81 -7.29 -13.88
C TRP A 136 27.32 -7.00 -14.10
N ASN A 137 26.43 -7.94 -13.79
CA ASN A 137 25.00 -7.75 -14.05
C ASN A 137 24.45 -6.60 -13.20
N ARG A 138 24.87 -6.54 -11.93
CA ARG A 138 24.54 -5.44 -11.03
C ARG A 138 25.19 -4.13 -11.47
N ARG A 139 26.49 -4.15 -11.77
CA ARG A 139 27.24 -2.97 -12.21
C ARG A 139 26.60 -2.33 -13.44
N PHE A 140 26.36 -3.15 -14.47
CA PHE A 140 25.82 -2.68 -15.73
C PHE A 140 24.38 -2.17 -15.58
N ASP A 141 23.53 -2.87 -14.83
CA ASP A 141 22.20 -2.37 -14.51
C ASP A 141 22.24 -0.99 -13.82
N HIS A 142 23.10 -0.80 -12.83
CA HIS A 142 23.29 0.50 -12.19
C HIS A 142 23.78 1.57 -13.18
N MET A 143 24.74 1.25 -14.06
CA MET A 143 25.22 2.17 -15.11
C MET A 143 24.10 2.60 -16.06
N GLN A 144 23.21 1.66 -16.43
CA GLN A 144 22.03 1.94 -17.25
C GLN A 144 21.06 2.89 -16.51
N GLN A 145 20.73 2.59 -15.24
CA GLN A 145 19.82 3.44 -14.46
C GLN A 145 20.39 4.84 -14.23
N HIS A 146 21.69 4.94 -13.95
CA HIS A 146 22.35 6.20 -13.63
C HIS A 146 22.50 7.08 -14.87
N THR A 147 23.00 6.53 -15.98
CA THR A 147 23.10 7.30 -17.22
C THR A 147 21.72 7.66 -17.76
N GLY A 148 20.75 6.74 -17.68
CA GLY A 148 19.36 7.01 -18.03
C GLY A 148 18.73 8.12 -17.19
N GLN A 149 19.09 8.20 -15.90
CA GLN A 149 18.69 9.34 -15.05
C GLN A 149 19.23 10.66 -15.59
N HIS A 150 20.51 10.74 -15.93
CA HIS A 150 21.11 11.98 -16.44
C HIS A 150 20.39 12.49 -17.68
N ILE A 151 20.15 11.59 -18.64
CA ILE A 151 19.45 11.92 -19.88
C ILE A 151 18.01 12.37 -19.57
N LEU A 152 17.27 11.61 -18.75
CA LEU A 152 15.89 11.92 -18.44
C LEU A 152 15.74 13.24 -17.68
N SER A 153 16.61 13.51 -16.71
CA SER A 153 16.64 14.78 -15.98
C SER A 153 16.92 15.97 -16.89
N GLN A 154 17.82 15.82 -17.87
CA GLN A 154 18.10 16.88 -18.84
C GLN A 154 16.94 17.09 -19.82
N ALA A 155 16.30 16.00 -20.27
CA ALA A 155 15.11 16.08 -21.11
C ALA A 155 13.95 16.80 -20.37
N LEU A 156 13.72 16.45 -19.10
CA LEU A 156 12.72 17.11 -18.24
C LEU A 156 13.03 18.59 -18.02
N LEU A 157 14.30 18.96 -17.85
CA LEU A 157 14.70 20.36 -17.75
C LEU A 157 14.42 21.12 -19.05
N ARG A 158 14.77 20.55 -20.21
CA ARG A 158 14.55 21.21 -21.53
C ARG A 158 13.07 21.36 -21.87
N VAL A 159 12.28 20.30 -21.69
CA VAL A 159 10.87 20.24 -22.11
C VAL A 159 9.93 20.88 -21.10
N ALA A 160 10.14 20.61 -19.81
CA ALA A 160 9.21 20.99 -18.75
C ALA A 160 9.75 22.08 -17.83
N ARG A 161 11.02 22.50 -17.97
CA ARG A 161 11.71 23.38 -16.99
C ARG A 161 11.68 22.81 -15.58
N ALA A 162 11.71 21.49 -15.46
CA ALA A 162 11.67 20.77 -14.19
C ALA A 162 13.09 20.41 -13.76
N GLU A 163 13.59 21.04 -12.71
CA GLU A 163 14.93 20.77 -12.19
C GLU A 163 14.92 19.54 -11.29
N THR A 164 15.99 18.75 -11.39
CA THR A 164 16.20 17.59 -10.54
C THR A 164 16.78 17.98 -9.19
N LEU A 165 16.04 17.64 -8.12
CA LEU A 165 16.42 17.87 -6.74
C LEU A 165 17.28 16.72 -6.17
N SER A 166 16.88 15.48 -6.46
CA SER A 166 17.57 14.27 -6.03
C SER A 166 17.29 13.09 -6.96
N PHE A 167 18.21 12.13 -6.92
CA PHE A 167 18.09 10.81 -7.53
C PHE A 167 18.21 9.75 -6.44
N HIS A 168 17.36 8.71 -6.54
CA HIS A 168 17.45 7.55 -5.67
C HIS A 168 17.32 6.28 -6.51
N LEU A 169 18.31 5.40 -6.39
CA LEU A 169 18.24 4.04 -6.87
C LEU A 169 18.13 3.13 -5.64
N SER A 170 16.90 2.70 -5.34
CA SER A 170 16.62 1.88 -4.17
C SER A 170 16.51 0.39 -4.55
N PRO A 171 17.00 -0.52 -3.68
CA PRO A 171 16.83 -1.94 -3.87
C PRO A 171 15.35 -2.33 -3.88
N ALA A 172 15.06 -3.53 -4.39
CA ALA A 172 13.70 -4.08 -4.41
C ALA A 172 13.16 -4.14 -2.98
N THR A 173 11.90 -3.76 -2.81
CA THR A 173 11.20 -3.92 -1.53
C THR A 173 10.20 -5.05 -1.63
N HIS A 174 9.66 -5.51 -0.51
CA HIS A 174 8.56 -6.49 -0.48
C HIS A 174 7.32 -6.08 -1.28
N ARG A 175 7.24 -4.82 -1.76
CA ARG A 175 6.13 -4.28 -2.57
C ARG A 175 6.45 -4.10 -4.05
N GLY A 176 7.66 -4.49 -4.52
CA GLY A 176 7.98 -4.44 -5.95
C GLY A 176 9.47 -4.43 -6.28
N LEU A 177 9.75 -4.40 -7.59
CA LEU A 177 11.08 -4.34 -8.19
C LEU A 177 11.89 -3.13 -7.69
N GLU A 178 13.22 -3.23 -7.82
CA GLU A 178 14.15 -2.13 -7.55
C GLU A 178 13.71 -0.85 -8.27
N THR A 179 13.63 0.28 -7.55
CA THR A 179 13.05 1.53 -8.09
C THR A 179 14.11 2.60 -8.30
N ALA A 180 14.13 3.17 -9.51
CA ALA A 180 14.87 4.39 -9.81
C ALA A 180 13.90 5.57 -9.81
N THR A 181 14.23 6.63 -9.06
CA THR A 181 13.37 7.80 -8.91
C THR A 181 14.12 9.11 -9.01
N ILE A 182 13.45 10.13 -9.56
CA ILE A 182 13.92 11.50 -9.66
C ILE A 182 12.90 12.39 -8.95
N ASP A 183 13.34 13.19 -7.99
CA ASP A 183 12.51 14.25 -7.41
C ASP A 183 12.72 15.55 -8.17
N LEU A 184 11.63 16.21 -8.53
CA LEU A 184 11.59 17.41 -9.36
C LEU A 184 11.02 18.59 -8.58
N ASN A 185 11.52 19.80 -8.86
CA ASN A 185 11.11 21.06 -8.21
C ASN A 185 9.74 21.60 -8.63
N GLN A 186 8.90 20.76 -9.25
CA GLN A 186 7.56 21.14 -9.70
C GLN A 186 6.49 20.36 -8.95
N ARG A 187 5.44 21.05 -8.54
CA ARG A 187 4.28 20.44 -7.86
C ARG A 187 3.43 19.56 -8.78
N ARG A 188 3.32 19.91 -10.05
CA ARG A 188 2.51 19.17 -11.02
C ARG A 188 3.17 19.18 -12.38
N LEU A 189 3.47 17.99 -12.88
CA LEU A 189 3.94 17.78 -14.25
C LEU A 189 2.78 17.32 -15.14
N LEU A 190 2.62 17.99 -16.28
CA LEU A 190 1.64 17.59 -17.28
C LEU A 190 2.05 16.24 -17.89
N PRO A 191 1.13 15.26 -18.02
CA PRO A 191 1.45 13.97 -18.62
C PRO A 191 2.05 14.09 -20.04
N SER A 192 1.61 15.07 -20.82
CA SER A 192 2.15 15.33 -22.16
C SER A 192 3.61 15.77 -22.15
N LEU A 193 4.04 16.58 -21.18
CA LEU A 193 5.44 17.00 -21.03
C LEU A 193 6.32 15.83 -20.55
N VAL A 194 5.79 14.97 -19.69
CA VAL A 194 6.49 13.74 -19.27
C VAL A 194 6.70 12.81 -20.46
N ALA A 195 5.67 12.63 -21.31
CA ALA A 195 5.78 11.83 -22.53
C ALA A 195 6.79 12.42 -23.52
N GLN A 196 6.80 13.74 -23.71
CA GLN A 196 7.78 14.42 -24.56
C GLN A 196 9.21 14.28 -24.02
N ALA A 197 9.41 14.40 -22.71
CA ALA A 197 10.72 14.19 -22.09
C ALA A 197 11.19 12.73 -22.20
N GLU A 198 10.30 11.75 -22.03
CA GLU A 198 10.59 10.33 -22.26
C GLU A 198 11.00 10.08 -23.72
N GLN A 199 10.27 10.64 -24.68
CA GLN A 199 10.58 10.51 -26.11
C GLN A 199 11.93 11.15 -26.45
N MET A 200 12.20 12.37 -25.98
CA MET A 200 13.49 13.03 -26.16
C MET A 200 14.62 12.21 -25.54
N ALA A 201 14.43 11.65 -24.34
CA ALA A 201 15.43 10.82 -23.69
C ALA A 201 15.77 9.57 -24.51
N ASN A 202 14.76 8.88 -25.05
CA ASN A 202 14.99 7.71 -25.91
C ASN A 202 15.60 8.09 -27.27
N GLN A 203 15.29 9.27 -27.80
CA GLN A 203 15.96 9.78 -29.01
C GLN A 203 17.48 9.91 -28.79
N ILE A 204 17.91 10.47 -27.65
CA ILE A 204 19.34 10.54 -27.30
C ILE A 204 19.97 9.15 -27.12
N VAL A 205 19.20 8.17 -26.64
CA VAL A 205 19.64 6.78 -26.55
C VAL A 205 19.87 6.17 -27.93
N TRP A 206 18.93 6.35 -28.86
CA TRP A 206 19.02 5.82 -30.22
C TRP A 206 20.11 6.46 -31.07
N GLU A 207 20.45 7.72 -30.80
CA GLU A 207 21.60 8.40 -31.39
C GLU A 207 22.95 7.81 -30.94
N ASN A 208 22.95 6.95 -29.90
CA ASN A 208 24.13 6.27 -29.39
C ASN A 208 25.31 7.22 -29.13
N ARG A 209 25.02 8.37 -28.52
CA ARG A 209 26.02 9.41 -28.26
C ARG A 209 27.09 8.92 -27.30
N PRO A 210 28.36 9.34 -27.46
CA PRO A 210 29.39 9.08 -26.48
C PRO A 210 29.03 9.65 -25.10
N VAL A 211 29.44 8.92 -24.07
CA VAL A 211 29.35 9.32 -22.67
C VAL A 211 30.76 9.29 -22.10
N THR A 212 31.29 10.44 -21.75
CA THR A 212 32.67 10.58 -21.26
C THR A 212 32.66 11.05 -19.82
N ALA A 213 33.71 10.70 -19.07
CA ALA A 213 33.89 11.17 -17.71
C ALA A 213 35.34 11.59 -17.50
N ARG A 214 35.55 12.78 -16.95
CA ARG A 214 36.88 13.32 -16.66
C ARG A 214 36.88 14.14 -15.39
N ILE A 215 38.03 14.16 -14.71
CA ILE A 215 38.28 15.08 -13.60
C ILE A 215 38.69 16.41 -14.21
N VAL A 216 38.04 17.49 -13.78
CA VAL A 216 38.29 18.84 -14.30
C VAL A 216 38.78 19.76 -13.19
N SER A 217 39.58 20.77 -13.56
CA SER A 217 40.02 21.81 -12.63
C SER A 217 38.86 22.77 -12.31
N PRO A 218 38.93 23.55 -11.22
CA PRO A 218 37.94 24.58 -10.91
C PRO A 218 37.75 25.59 -12.05
N GLU A 219 38.82 25.95 -12.77
CA GLU A 219 38.80 26.89 -13.90
C GLU A 219 38.06 26.31 -15.10
N GLU A 220 38.31 25.05 -15.45
CA GLU A 220 37.58 24.34 -16.50
C GLU A 220 36.10 24.16 -16.13
N LEU A 221 35.83 23.79 -14.88
CA LEU A 221 34.49 23.56 -14.36
C LEU A 221 33.59 24.79 -14.50
N ALA A 222 34.15 25.98 -14.29
CA ALA A 222 33.45 27.26 -14.41
C ALA A 222 33.00 27.57 -15.85
N GLN A 223 33.60 26.93 -16.86
CA GLN A 223 33.28 27.12 -18.28
C GLN A 223 32.27 26.10 -18.81
N LEU A 224 31.98 25.03 -18.05
CA LEU A 224 31.09 23.96 -18.48
C LEU A 224 29.62 24.31 -18.22
N PRO A 225 28.68 23.98 -19.13
CA PRO A 225 27.26 24.24 -18.97
C PRO A 225 26.60 23.20 -18.06
N LEU A 226 27.05 23.14 -16.80
CA LEU A 226 26.54 22.18 -15.82
C LEU A 226 25.05 22.41 -15.56
N ARG A 227 24.29 21.33 -15.53
CA ARG A 227 22.86 21.37 -15.16
C ARG A 227 22.63 21.90 -13.74
N ARG A 228 23.57 21.65 -12.83
CA ARG A 228 23.54 22.12 -11.44
C ARG A 228 24.97 22.38 -10.94
N PRO A 229 25.18 23.40 -10.09
CA PRO A 229 26.47 23.60 -9.42
C PRO A 229 26.90 22.37 -8.61
N PRO A 230 28.19 22.03 -8.61
CA PRO A 230 28.73 20.93 -7.82
C PRO A 230 28.61 21.24 -6.32
N ALA A 231 28.31 20.21 -5.52
CA ALA A 231 28.21 20.33 -4.06
C ALA A 231 29.54 20.04 -3.34
N VAL A 232 30.63 19.91 -4.10
CA VAL A 232 31.96 19.50 -3.63
C VAL A 232 32.98 20.56 -4.06
N ALA A 233 33.99 20.79 -3.22
CA ALA A 233 35.11 21.69 -3.52
C ALA A 233 36.30 20.89 -4.08
N GLY A 234 37.16 21.55 -4.88
CA GLY A 234 38.35 20.94 -5.47
C GLY A 234 38.11 20.31 -6.85
N ALA A 235 38.92 19.32 -7.22
CA ALA A 235 38.82 18.64 -8.50
C ALA A 235 37.49 17.85 -8.59
N VAL A 236 36.71 18.08 -9.64
CA VAL A 236 35.37 17.52 -9.79
C VAL A 236 35.33 16.57 -10.98
N ARG A 237 34.78 15.36 -10.77
CA ARG A 237 34.47 14.47 -11.89
C ARG A 237 33.20 14.93 -12.59
N VAL A 238 33.33 15.28 -13.86
CA VAL A 238 32.22 15.66 -14.73
C VAL A 238 31.95 14.52 -15.70
N VAL A 239 30.68 14.16 -15.81
CA VAL A 239 30.16 13.24 -16.80
C VAL A 239 29.45 14.05 -17.87
N GLU A 240 29.80 13.80 -19.13
CA GLU A 240 29.23 14.43 -20.30
C GLU A 240 28.50 13.37 -21.13
N VAL A 241 27.25 13.67 -21.48
CA VAL A 241 26.57 13.05 -22.62
C VAL A 241 26.71 14.03 -23.77
N THR A 242 27.47 13.66 -24.82
CA THR A 242 27.90 14.58 -25.88
C THR A 242 26.74 15.42 -26.43
N ASP A 243 26.96 16.74 -26.48
CA ASP A 243 26.00 17.74 -26.96
C ASP A 243 24.63 17.71 -26.25
N PHE A 244 24.53 17.15 -25.05
CA PHE A 244 23.27 16.99 -24.34
C PHE A 244 23.27 17.41 -22.87
N ASP A 245 24.09 16.76 -22.03
CA ASP A 245 24.13 16.98 -20.57
C ASP A 245 25.57 17.04 -20.06
N PHE A 246 25.82 17.98 -19.13
CA PHE A 246 27.04 18.04 -18.34
C PHE A 246 26.66 18.02 -16.87
N SER A 247 27.19 17.04 -16.13
CA SER A 247 26.80 16.82 -14.74
C SER A 247 28.01 16.43 -13.88
N ALA A 248 28.19 17.10 -12.76
CA ALA A 248 29.14 16.67 -11.73
C ALA A 248 28.64 15.37 -11.08
N CYS A 249 29.32 14.25 -11.35
CA CYS A 249 28.90 12.94 -10.89
C CYS A 249 30.09 11.99 -10.67
N GLY A 250 30.11 11.36 -9.49
CA GLY A 250 31.08 10.34 -9.13
C GLY A 250 30.64 8.91 -9.42
N GLY A 251 29.44 8.69 -9.98
CA GLY A 251 28.87 7.37 -10.26
C GLY A 251 29.48 6.67 -11.47
N THR A 252 29.08 5.41 -11.67
CA THR A 252 29.45 4.64 -12.87
C THR A 252 28.44 4.88 -13.99
N HIS A 253 28.94 5.01 -15.22
CA HIS A 253 28.15 5.32 -16.40
C HIS A 253 28.52 4.41 -17.55
N VAL A 254 27.58 4.19 -18.47
CA VAL A 254 27.88 3.52 -19.74
C VAL A 254 28.76 4.42 -20.62
N SER A 255 29.44 3.85 -21.61
CA SER A 255 30.30 4.57 -22.56
C SER A 255 29.52 5.18 -23.72
N TYR A 256 28.38 4.59 -24.07
CA TYR A 256 27.48 5.12 -25.08
C TYR A 256 26.02 5.06 -24.63
N THR A 257 25.22 6.04 -25.03
CA THR A 257 23.81 6.11 -24.62
C THR A 257 22.98 4.92 -25.11
N GLY A 258 23.36 4.27 -26.22
CA GLY A 258 22.67 3.08 -26.74
C GLY A 258 22.73 1.88 -25.80
N GLU A 259 23.75 1.80 -24.94
CA GLU A 259 23.89 0.73 -23.94
C GLU A 259 22.82 0.78 -22.84
N ILE A 260 22.12 1.91 -22.71
CA ILE A 260 21.00 2.08 -21.77
C ILE A 260 19.79 1.24 -22.21
N GLY A 261 19.63 0.99 -23.51
CA GLY A 261 18.47 0.30 -24.07
C GLY A 261 17.25 1.22 -24.22
N ILE A 262 16.27 1.10 -23.34
CA ILE A 262 15.09 2.00 -23.30
C ILE A 262 15.06 2.73 -21.97
N ILE A 263 14.54 3.96 -21.96
CA ILE A 263 14.20 4.70 -20.74
C ILE A 263 12.68 4.79 -20.66
N LYS A 264 12.08 4.23 -19.60
CA LYS A 264 10.63 4.23 -19.41
C LYS A 264 10.23 4.87 -18.10
N VAL A 265 9.41 5.91 -18.16
CA VAL A 265 8.67 6.47 -17.03
C VAL A 265 7.50 5.54 -16.72
N VAL A 266 7.51 4.97 -15.52
CA VAL A 266 6.49 4.00 -15.10
C VAL A 266 5.40 4.62 -14.23
N ARG A 267 5.71 5.73 -13.55
CA ARG A 267 4.78 6.39 -12.64
C ARG A 267 5.23 7.80 -12.28
N VAL A 268 4.28 8.67 -12.00
CA VAL A 268 4.50 10.02 -11.50
C VAL A 268 3.64 10.22 -10.26
N GLU A 269 4.24 10.68 -9.17
CA GLU A 269 3.56 10.99 -7.90
C GLU A 269 3.78 12.45 -7.52
N ASN A 270 2.70 13.13 -7.09
CA ASN A 270 2.84 14.45 -6.46
C ASN A 270 3.20 14.26 -4.97
N ARG A 271 4.16 15.06 -4.48
CA ARG A 271 4.65 15.04 -3.10
C ARG A 271 4.76 16.47 -2.56
N GLY A 272 3.62 17.04 -2.18
CA GLY A 272 3.52 18.44 -1.77
C GLY A 272 3.90 19.37 -2.93
N GLU A 273 4.94 20.18 -2.76
CA GLU A 273 5.44 21.11 -3.78
C GLU A 273 6.43 20.47 -4.78
N LYS A 274 6.63 19.15 -4.69
CA LYS A 274 7.56 18.38 -5.56
C LYS A 274 6.82 17.29 -6.31
N THR A 275 7.45 16.78 -7.37
CA THR A 275 6.99 15.60 -8.09
C THR A 275 8.06 14.53 -8.03
N ARG A 276 7.67 13.29 -7.72
CA ARG A 276 8.55 12.13 -7.82
C ARG A 276 8.20 11.35 -9.08
N LEU A 277 9.17 11.24 -9.97
CA LEU A 277 9.07 10.43 -11.18
C LEU A 277 9.76 9.08 -10.93
N PHE A 278 9.07 7.99 -11.25
CA PHE A 278 9.60 6.63 -11.23
C PHE A 278 9.92 6.21 -12.65
N PHE A 279 11.13 5.73 -12.88
CA PHE A 279 11.57 5.29 -14.20
C PHE A 279 12.36 3.98 -14.11
N ARG A 280 12.56 3.36 -15.26
CA ARG A 280 13.36 2.14 -15.44
C ARG A 280 14.12 2.23 -16.74
N CYS A 281 15.34 1.71 -16.75
CA CYS A 281 16.18 1.61 -17.92
C CYS A 281 16.54 0.17 -18.25
N GLY A 282 16.87 -0.10 -19.51
CA GLY A 282 17.48 -1.35 -19.96
C GLY A 282 16.74 -2.61 -19.50
N GLY A 283 17.47 -3.51 -18.83
CA GLY A 283 16.94 -4.80 -18.37
C GLY A 283 15.71 -4.66 -17.46
N ARG A 284 15.67 -3.65 -16.58
CA ARG A 284 14.51 -3.40 -15.68
C ARG A 284 13.27 -2.98 -16.44
N ALA A 285 13.43 -2.21 -17.52
CA ALA A 285 12.32 -1.78 -18.36
C ALA A 285 11.78 -2.94 -19.21
N LEU A 286 12.66 -3.80 -19.73
CA LEU A 286 12.26 -5.03 -20.42
C LEU A 286 11.52 -5.99 -19.48
N ALA A 287 12.00 -6.19 -18.26
CA ALA A 287 11.32 -7.01 -17.26
C ALA A 287 9.93 -6.46 -16.90
N ASP A 288 9.77 -5.13 -16.81
CA ASP A 288 8.45 -4.50 -16.62
C ASP A 288 7.50 -4.78 -17.78
N TYR A 289 7.99 -4.64 -19.01
CA TYR A 289 7.21 -4.88 -20.23
C TYR A 289 6.76 -6.33 -20.32
N ARG A 290 7.66 -7.30 -20.05
CA ARG A 290 7.33 -8.73 -20.02
C ARG A 290 6.22 -9.04 -19.01
N ARG A 291 6.39 -8.61 -17.75
CA ARG A 291 5.37 -8.80 -16.70
C ARG A 291 4.02 -8.22 -17.09
N LYS A 292 3.99 -7.02 -17.68
CA LYS A 292 2.74 -6.38 -18.14
C LYS A 292 2.09 -7.14 -19.30
N THR A 293 2.91 -7.64 -20.22
CA THR A 293 2.46 -8.42 -21.38
C THR A 293 1.89 -9.78 -20.94
N GLU A 294 2.55 -10.46 -20.00
CA GLU A 294 2.06 -11.72 -19.40
C GLU A 294 0.67 -11.52 -18.79
N ILE A 295 0.49 -10.49 -17.95
CA ILE A 295 -0.82 -10.16 -17.35
C ILE A 295 -1.86 -9.86 -18.44
N LEU A 296 -1.49 -9.11 -19.47
CA LEU A 296 -2.39 -8.78 -20.57
C LEU A 296 -2.85 -10.04 -21.32
N GLN A 297 -1.92 -10.93 -21.65
CA GLN A 297 -2.19 -12.18 -22.35
C GLN A 297 -3.05 -13.15 -21.52
N GLU A 298 -2.83 -13.20 -20.21
CA GLU A 298 -3.69 -13.94 -19.28
C GLU A 298 -5.13 -13.42 -19.31
N LEU A 299 -5.33 -12.10 -19.29
CA LEU A 299 -6.66 -11.49 -19.35
C LEU A 299 -7.36 -11.72 -20.70
N VAL A 300 -6.61 -11.56 -21.79
CA VAL A 300 -7.07 -11.82 -23.16
C VAL A 300 -7.53 -13.28 -23.32
N THR A 301 -6.74 -14.22 -22.80
CA THR A 301 -7.09 -15.64 -22.82
C THR A 301 -8.31 -15.94 -21.93
N MET A 302 -8.33 -15.39 -20.71
CA MET A 302 -9.42 -15.60 -19.74
C MET A 302 -10.76 -15.09 -20.26
N LEU A 303 -10.76 -13.96 -20.96
CA LEU A 303 -11.97 -13.33 -21.50
C LEU A 303 -12.26 -13.77 -22.95
N ASN A 304 -11.33 -14.48 -23.59
CA ASN A 304 -11.41 -14.92 -24.97
C ASN A 304 -11.68 -13.74 -25.95
N VAL A 305 -10.86 -12.69 -25.85
CA VAL A 305 -10.97 -11.46 -26.67
C VAL A 305 -9.61 -11.00 -27.15
N GLY A 306 -9.55 -10.23 -28.24
CA GLY A 306 -8.30 -9.61 -28.67
C GLY A 306 -7.86 -8.45 -27.76
N ASP A 307 -6.56 -8.15 -27.73
CA ASP A 307 -5.96 -7.08 -26.91
C ASP A 307 -6.67 -5.72 -27.09
N GLY A 308 -7.04 -5.38 -28.33
CA GLY A 308 -7.69 -4.11 -28.67
C GLY A 308 -9.16 -4.00 -28.24
N ASP A 309 -9.79 -5.12 -27.87
CA ASP A 309 -11.19 -5.18 -27.41
C ASP A 309 -11.30 -5.41 -25.90
N LEU A 310 -10.17 -5.53 -25.20
CA LEU A 310 -10.14 -5.90 -23.79
C LEU A 310 -10.85 -4.86 -22.91
N ASP A 311 -10.62 -3.58 -23.15
CA ASP A 311 -11.21 -2.48 -22.40
C ASP A 311 -12.74 -2.47 -22.54
N ARG A 312 -13.22 -2.54 -23.78
CA ARG A 312 -14.65 -2.59 -24.12
C ARG A 312 -15.32 -3.82 -23.51
N THR A 313 -14.65 -4.96 -23.53
CA THR A 313 -15.16 -6.21 -22.96
C THR A 313 -15.28 -6.12 -21.44
N VAL A 314 -14.25 -5.60 -20.76
CA VAL A 314 -14.29 -5.40 -19.31
C VAL A 314 -15.40 -4.42 -18.93
N THR A 315 -15.54 -3.30 -19.65
CA THR A 315 -16.62 -2.34 -19.40
C THR A 315 -17.99 -2.98 -19.57
N ARG A 316 -18.22 -3.73 -20.66
CA ARG A 316 -19.47 -4.46 -20.91
C ARG A 316 -19.78 -5.44 -19.77
N LEU A 317 -18.81 -6.24 -19.34
CA LEU A 317 -18.99 -7.21 -18.25
C LEU A 317 -19.34 -6.52 -16.92
N LEU A 318 -18.74 -5.36 -16.62
CA LEU A 318 -19.08 -4.58 -15.43
C LEU A 318 -20.49 -4.00 -15.49
N GLU A 319 -20.93 -3.55 -16.67
CA GLU A 319 -22.28 -3.04 -16.90
C GLU A 319 -23.33 -4.16 -16.81
N GLU A 320 -23.08 -5.30 -17.45
CA GLU A 320 -23.91 -6.50 -17.36
C GLU A 320 -24.01 -7.00 -15.92
N ASN A 321 -22.91 -7.03 -15.16
CA ASN A 321 -22.95 -7.42 -13.75
C ASN A 321 -23.84 -6.48 -12.91
N ARG A 322 -23.80 -5.18 -13.19
CA ARG A 322 -24.68 -4.19 -12.55
C ARG A 322 -26.14 -4.33 -12.98
N ALA A 323 -26.41 -4.73 -14.22
CA ALA A 323 -27.76 -4.98 -14.72
C ALA A 323 -28.34 -6.26 -14.09
N LEU A 324 -27.61 -7.37 -14.13
CA LEU A 324 -27.98 -8.64 -13.54
C LEU A 324 -28.24 -8.53 -12.03
N ARG A 325 -27.44 -7.74 -11.30
CA ARG A 325 -27.70 -7.47 -9.87
C ARG A 325 -29.03 -6.73 -9.65
N ARG A 326 -29.40 -5.79 -10.52
CA ARG A 326 -30.67 -5.06 -10.46
C ARG A 326 -31.85 -5.97 -10.81
N GLU A 327 -31.70 -6.80 -11.85
CA GLU A 327 -32.72 -7.78 -12.24
C GLU A 327 -32.96 -8.83 -11.17
N LEU A 328 -31.89 -9.34 -10.55
CA LEU A 328 -31.96 -10.27 -9.43
C LEU A 328 -32.73 -9.65 -8.26
N GLN A 329 -32.42 -8.40 -7.90
CA GLN A 329 -33.13 -7.70 -6.83
C GLN A 329 -34.62 -7.48 -7.17
N ALA A 330 -34.94 -7.16 -8.43
CA ALA A 330 -36.33 -7.00 -8.87
C ALA A 330 -37.10 -8.34 -8.88
N ALA A 331 -36.46 -9.42 -9.32
CA ALA A 331 -37.03 -10.76 -9.30
C ALA A 331 -37.27 -11.26 -7.86
N GLN A 332 -36.31 -11.04 -6.97
CA GLN A 332 -36.46 -11.30 -5.54
C GLN A 332 -37.61 -10.48 -4.95
N GLY A 333 -37.72 -9.19 -5.30
CA GLY A 333 -38.86 -8.36 -4.90
C GLY A 333 -40.20 -8.96 -5.30
N ARG A 334 -40.37 -9.35 -6.56
CA ARG A 334 -41.60 -10.01 -7.05
C ARG A 334 -41.91 -11.32 -6.33
N LEU A 335 -40.89 -12.12 -6.02
CA LEU A 335 -41.06 -13.36 -5.26
C LEU A 335 -41.57 -13.08 -3.85
N LEU A 336 -40.99 -12.08 -3.18
CA LEU A 336 -41.42 -11.66 -1.84
C LEU A 336 -42.85 -11.09 -1.84
N ASP A 337 -43.24 -10.36 -2.89
CA ASP A 337 -44.60 -9.86 -3.02
C ASP A 337 -45.60 -11.01 -3.18
N HIS A 338 -45.27 -12.05 -3.96
CA HIS A 338 -46.10 -13.24 -4.10
C HIS A 338 -46.21 -14.02 -2.79
N GLU A 339 -45.09 -14.28 -2.12
CA GLU A 339 -45.07 -14.94 -0.82
C GLU A 339 -45.84 -14.14 0.24
N ALA A 340 -45.76 -12.81 0.21
CA ALA A 340 -46.55 -11.95 1.09
C ALA A 340 -48.06 -12.15 0.86
N GLN A 341 -48.50 -12.27 -0.40
CA GLN A 341 -49.90 -12.54 -0.73
C GLN A 341 -50.37 -13.91 -0.22
N GLU A 342 -49.55 -14.95 -0.39
CA GLU A 342 -49.85 -16.30 0.12
C GLU A 342 -50.00 -16.30 1.65
N LEU A 343 -49.04 -15.68 2.35
CA LEU A 343 -49.08 -15.53 3.81
C LEU A 343 -50.30 -14.72 4.27
N LEU A 344 -50.66 -13.66 3.55
CA LEU A 344 -51.85 -12.85 3.85
C LEU A 344 -53.15 -13.62 3.63
N ALA A 345 -53.21 -14.52 2.65
CA ALA A 345 -54.39 -15.32 2.35
C ALA A 345 -54.69 -16.35 3.46
N THR A 346 -53.66 -16.87 4.11
CA THR A 346 -53.79 -17.86 5.19
C THR A 346 -53.76 -17.26 6.59
N ALA A 347 -53.43 -15.97 6.73
CA ALA A 347 -53.25 -15.34 8.03
C ALA A 347 -54.58 -15.19 8.80
N PRO A 348 -54.62 -15.56 10.09
CA PRO A 348 -55.80 -15.36 10.92
C PRO A 348 -56.06 -13.87 11.16
N THR A 349 -57.34 -13.51 11.31
CA THR A 349 -57.78 -12.17 11.69
C THR A 349 -58.07 -12.09 13.18
N VAL A 350 -57.58 -11.04 13.83
CA VAL A 350 -57.91 -10.66 15.21
C VAL A 350 -58.63 -9.31 15.16
N GLY A 351 -59.95 -9.33 15.25
CA GLY A 351 -60.78 -8.16 14.91
C GLY A 351 -60.57 -7.74 13.45
N PRO A 352 -60.34 -6.45 13.13
CA PRO A 352 -60.09 -5.97 11.77
C PRO A 352 -58.64 -6.20 11.29
N VAL A 353 -57.76 -6.76 12.13
CA VAL A 353 -56.32 -6.86 11.87
C VAL A 353 -55.94 -8.26 11.41
N ARG A 354 -55.18 -8.37 10.31
CA ARG A 354 -54.54 -9.63 9.90
C ARG A 354 -53.20 -9.80 10.62
N LEU A 355 -53.06 -10.92 11.32
CA LEU A 355 -51.83 -11.26 12.05
C LEU A 355 -51.05 -12.32 11.27
N VAL A 356 -50.00 -11.90 10.56
CA VAL A 356 -49.12 -12.78 9.81
C VAL A 356 -47.96 -13.21 10.70
N VAL A 357 -47.81 -14.51 10.90
CA VAL A 357 -46.74 -15.10 11.71
C VAL A 357 -46.03 -16.15 10.87
N ALA A 358 -44.73 -16.01 10.68
CA ALA A 358 -43.95 -17.00 9.94
C ALA A 358 -42.55 -17.15 10.53
N THR A 359 -42.08 -18.39 10.61
CA THR A 359 -40.70 -18.73 10.99
C THR A 359 -40.00 -19.42 9.83
N PHE A 360 -38.73 -19.05 9.61
CA PHE A 360 -37.91 -19.55 8.52
C PHE A 360 -36.62 -20.18 9.05
N ARG A 361 -35.96 -20.99 8.21
CA ARG A 361 -34.61 -21.48 8.45
C ARG A 361 -33.67 -20.93 7.39
N GLY A 362 -32.55 -20.35 7.83
CA GLY A 362 -31.50 -19.82 6.95
C GLY A 362 -31.85 -18.53 6.21
N ARG A 363 -33.01 -17.91 6.47
CA ARG A 363 -33.42 -16.69 5.77
C ARG A 363 -32.77 -15.45 6.35
N GLU A 364 -32.00 -14.75 5.54
CA GLU A 364 -31.19 -13.59 5.96
C GLU A 364 -32.05 -12.39 6.41
N PRO A 365 -31.56 -11.54 7.34
CA PRO A 365 -32.30 -10.40 7.85
C PRO A 365 -32.80 -9.43 6.78
N ARG A 366 -32.05 -9.26 5.68
CA ARG A 366 -32.45 -8.39 4.56
C ARG A 366 -33.72 -8.88 3.87
N GLU A 367 -33.85 -10.20 3.68
CA GLU A 367 -35.06 -10.78 3.08
C GLU A 367 -36.24 -10.72 4.03
N LEU A 368 -36.05 -11.01 5.33
CA LEU A 368 -37.10 -10.84 6.34
C LEU A 368 -37.63 -9.40 6.37
N THR A 369 -36.72 -8.44 6.27
CA THR A 369 -37.06 -7.01 6.22
C THR A 369 -37.89 -6.68 5.00
N ALA A 370 -37.51 -7.20 3.84
CA ALA A 370 -38.22 -6.95 2.59
C ALA A 370 -39.60 -7.63 2.58
N LEU A 371 -39.71 -8.88 3.06
CA LEU A 371 -40.99 -9.58 3.21
C LEU A 371 -41.92 -8.87 4.20
N ALA A 372 -41.40 -8.47 5.37
CA ALA A 372 -42.17 -7.71 6.36
C ALA A 372 -42.73 -6.43 5.75
N ARG A 373 -41.93 -5.69 4.96
CA ARG A 373 -42.38 -4.49 4.25
C ARG A 373 -43.46 -4.77 3.21
N ALA A 374 -43.34 -5.84 2.42
CA ALA A 374 -44.36 -6.25 1.46
C ALA A 374 -45.69 -6.60 2.16
N LEU A 375 -45.63 -7.28 3.32
CA LEU A 375 -46.80 -7.59 4.12
C LEU A 375 -47.49 -6.32 4.65
N ILE A 376 -46.73 -5.40 5.27
CA ILE A 376 -47.31 -4.18 5.90
C ILE A 376 -47.66 -3.06 4.91
N ALA A 377 -47.34 -3.23 3.63
CA ALA A 377 -47.87 -2.38 2.56
C ALA A 377 -49.40 -2.53 2.43
N HIS A 378 -49.95 -3.66 2.89
CA HIS A 378 -51.38 -3.88 3.00
C HIS A 378 -51.92 -3.28 4.33
N PRO A 379 -53.08 -2.61 4.30
CA PRO A 379 -53.65 -1.98 5.49
C PRO A 379 -54.08 -3.03 6.52
N HIS A 380 -54.03 -2.65 7.80
CA HIS A 380 -54.43 -3.49 8.94
C HIS A 380 -53.68 -4.82 9.06
N VAL A 381 -52.40 -4.85 8.68
CA VAL A 381 -51.52 -6.01 8.85
C VAL A 381 -50.53 -5.79 10.00
N VAL A 382 -50.30 -6.85 10.78
CA VAL A 382 -49.14 -7.03 11.66
C VAL A 382 -48.36 -8.24 11.16
N ALA A 383 -47.07 -8.06 10.88
CA ALA A 383 -46.16 -9.10 10.44
C ALA A 383 -45.14 -9.42 11.54
N LEU A 384 -45.14 -10.66 12.01
CA LEU A 384 -44.19 -11.20 12.98
C LEU A 384 -43.37 -12.28 12.29
N LEU A 385 -42.17 -11.93 11.83
CA LEU A 385 -41.29 -12.84 11.11
C LEU A 385 -40.08 -13.23 11.96
N GLY A 386 -39.77 -14.52 11.98
CA GLY A 386 -38.59 -15.09 12.64
C GLY A 386 -37.74 -15.92 11.68
N SER A 387 -36.43 -15.97 11.88
CA SER A 387 -35.54 -16.87 11.14
C SER A 387 -34.46 -17.42 12.05
N GLN A 388 -34.17 -18.72 11.91
CA GLN A 388 -33.06 -19.38 12.56
C GLN A 388 -31.85 -19.43 11.60
N ILE A 389 -30.74 -18.81 11.98
CA ILE A 389 -29.50 -18.79 11.20
C ILE A 389 -28.32 -19.10 12.12
N ALA A 390 -27.60 -20.20 11.84
CA ALA A 390 -26.35 -20.58 12.49
C ALA A 390 -26.37 -20.44 14.04
N GLY A 391 -27.39 -21.00 14.69
CA GLY A 391 -27.53 -20.95 16.16
C GLY A 391 -28.01 -19.60 16.72
N THR A 392 -28.50 -18.70 15.88
CA THR A 392 -29.11 -17.43 16.29
C THR A 392 -30.52 -17.29 15.73
N ALA A 393 -31.39 -16.65 16.51
CA ALA A 393 -32.70 -16.18 16.05
C ALA A 393 -32.57 -14.75 15.51
N ARG A 394 -33.27 -14.47 14.41
CA ARG A 394 -33.43 -13.14 13.84
C ARG A 394 -34.91 -12.83 13.69
N PHE A 395 -35.29 -11.62 14.08
CA PHE A 395 -36.66 -11.15 14.05
C PHE A 395 -36.82 -9.94 13.16
N CYS A 396 -37.95 -9.86 12.50
CA CYS A 396 -38.45 -8.65 11.88
C CYS A 396 -39.94 -8.52 12.19
N PHE A 397 -40.27 -7.58 13.07
CA PHE A 397 -41.64 -7.29 13.47
C PHE A 397 -42.05 -5.95 12.87
N ALA A 398 -43.17 -5.92 12.18
CA ALA A 398 -43.64 -4.76 11.45
C ALA A 398 -45.16 -4.66 11.53
N ARG A 399 -45.68 -3.44 11.44
CA ARG A 399 -47.12 -3.19 11.33
C ARG A 399 -47.43 -2.14 10.28
N SER A 400 -48.64 -2.20 9.75
CA SER A 400 -49.22 -1.12 8.94
C SER A 400 -49.43 0.16 9.79
N ALA A 401 -49.49 1.31 9.13
CA ALA A 401 -49.47 2.63 9.79
C ALA A 401 -50.63 2.87 10.76
N ALA A 402 -51.82 2.32 10.47
CA ALA A 402 -53.06 2.60 11.18
C ALA A 402 -53.22 1.88 12.54
N LEU A 403 -52.22 1.10 12.98
CA LEU A 403 -52.29 0.31 14.21
C LEU A 403 -51.41 0.92 15.31
N ASP A 404 -51.90 1.05 16.53
CA ASP A 404 -51.11 1.57 17.65
C ASP A 404 -50.45 0.43 18.46
N LEU A 405 -49.46 -0.23 17.84
CA LEU A 405 -48.69 -1.31 18.45
C LEU A 405 -47.19 -1.04 18.29
N SER A 406 -46.42 -1.11 19.39
CA SER A 406 -44.97 -0.88 19.34
C SER A 406 -44.21 -2.16 19.02
N MET A 407 -43.74 -2.30 17.77
CA MET A 407 -42.91 -3.44 17.35
C MET A 407 -41.59 -3.50 18.13
N ALA A 408 -41.04 -2.36 18.52
CA ALA A 408 -39.82 -2.30 19.31
C ALA A 408 -39.99 -2.86 20.73
N GLU A 409 -41.18 -2.69 21.33
CA GLU A 409 -41.51 -3.34 22.62
C GLU A 409 -41.64 -4.86 22.47
N LEU A 410 -42.29 -5.32 21.39
CA LEU A 410 -42.44 -6.74 21.10
C LEU A 410 -41.10 -7.44 20.84
N VAL A 411 -40.15 -6.77 20.20
CA VAL A 411 -38.78 -7.31 20.07
C VAL A 411 -38.13 -7.43 21.45
N ARG A 412 -38.28 -6.41 22.32
CA ARG A 412 -37.72 -6.44 23.68
C ARG A 412 -38.36 -7.49 24.57
N SER A 413 -39.64 -7.83 24.38
CA SER A 413 -40.32 -8.83 25.19
C SER A 413 -39.85 -10.27 24.94
N THR A 414 -39.03 -10.49 23.90
CA THR A 414 -38.32 -11.76 23.69
C THR A 414 -37.11 -11.95 24.61
N ASP A 415 -36.71 -10.89 25.33
CA ASP A 415 -35.67 -10.95 26.35
C ASP A 415 -36.11 -11.85 27.51
N GLY A 416 -35.26 -12.80 27.90
CA GLY A 416 -35.58 -13.86 28.86
C GLY A 416 -36.03 -15.19 28.25
N VAL A 417 -36.49 -15.21 26.99
CA VAL A 417 -36.69 -16.48 26.22
C VAL A 417 -35.44 -16.82 25.41
N LEU A 418 -34.75 -15.80 24.91
CA LEU A 418 -33.51 -15.94 24.17
C LEU A 418 -32.34 -15.35 24.94
N GLU A 419 -31.13 -15.89 24.69
CA GLU A 419 -29.92 -15.37 25.29
C GLU A 419 -29.37 -14.17 24.49
N LYS A 420 -28.90 -13.13 25.21
CA LYS A 420 -28.20 -11.97 24.63
C LYS A 420 -29.02 -11.28 23.53
N VAL A 421 -30.30 -11.05 23.77
CA VAL A 421 -31.18 -10.35 22.82
C VAL A 421 -30.63 -8.95 22.54
N ARG A 422 -30.44 -8.66 21.25
CA ARG A 422 -30.10 -7.34 20.74
C ARG A 422 -31.07 -6.99 19.63
N GLY A 423 -31.68 -5.82 19.73
CA GLY A 423 -32.66 -5.37 18.75
C GLY A 423 -33.02 -3.91 18.97
N GLY A 424 -33.57 -3.32 17.92
CA GLY A 424 -33.94 -1.92 17.88
C GLY A 424 -34.83 -1.63 16.68
N GLY A 425 -35.52 -0.50 16.73
CA GLY A 425 -36.44 -0.11 15.68
C GLY A 425 -37.38 0.99 16.11
N ARG A 426 -38.20 1.40 15.15
CA ARG A 426 -39.29 2.35 15.37
C ARG A 426 -40.54 1.61 15.87
N PRO A 427 -41.54 2.32 16.40
CA PRO A 427 -42.80 1.69 16.82
C PRO A 427 -43.50 0.90 15.71
N ASP A 428 -43.36 1.32 14.45
CA ASP A 428 -43.97 0.66 13.28
C ASP A 428 -43.15 -0.51 12.73
N PHE A 429 -41.84 -0.55 13.02
CA PHE A 429 -40.92 -1.50 12.41
C PHE A 429 -39.69 -1.73 13.28
N ALA A 430 -39.47 -2.97 13.72
CA ALA A 430 -38.35 -3.34 14.57
C ALA A 430 -37.69 -4.65 14.15
N GLN A 431 -36.38 -4.71 14.39
CA GLN A 431 -35.57 -5.89 14.14
C GLN A 431 -34.82 -6.28 15.41
N GLY A 432 -34.56 -7.56 15.56
CA GLY A 432 -33.77 -8.05 16.68
C GLY A 432 -33.26 -9.45 16.46
N GLY A 433 -32.60 -9.98 17.48
CA GLY A 433 -32.14 -11.35 17.48
C GLY A 433 -31.38 -11.69 18.75
N GLY A 434 -31.28 -12.98 19.01
CA GLY A 434 -30.60 -13.54 20.17
C GLY A 434 -29.93 -14.86 19.81
N ARG A 435 -29.12 -15.40 20.73
CA ARG A 435 -28.61 -16.77 20.61
C ARG A 435 -29.69 -17.77 21.00
N LEU A 436 -29.69 -18.88 20.29
CA LEU A 436 -30.55 -20.03 20.55
C LEU A 436 -29.72 -21.08 21.30
N SER A 437 -30.19 -21.48 22.48
CA SER A 437 -29.65 -22.59 23.28
C SER A 437 -30.22 -23.93 22.80
N ASP A 438 -31.42 -23.93 22.21
CA ASP A 438 -32.07 -25.08 21.58
C ASP A 438 -32.87 -24.68 20.31
N SER A 439 -33.38 -25.66 19.58
CA SER A 439 -34.11 -25.43 18.33
C SER A 439 -35.52 -24.87 18.51
N HIS A 440 -36.14 -25.00 19.68
CA HIS A 440 -37.54 -24.65 19.93
C HIS A 440 -37.72 -23.24 20.49
N GLN A 441 -36.67 -22.65 21.05
CA GLN A 441 -36.70 -21.30 21.60
C GLN A 441 -37.18 -20.22 20.62
N LEU A 442 -36.93 -20.37 19.31
CA LEU A 442 -37.47 -19.45 18.32
C LEU A 442 -39.00 -19.53 18.27
N GLU A 443 -39.56 -20.74 18.24
CA GLU A 443 -41.00 -20.96 18.22
C GLU A 443 -41.64 -20.45 19.52
N THR A 444 -41.02 -20.71 20.67
CA THR A 444 -41.47 -20.20 21.98
C THR A 444 -41.47 -18.67 22.03
N ALA A 445 -40.40 -18.01 21.55
CA ALA A 445 -40.33 -16.55 21.51
C ALA A 445 -41.39 -15.96 20.58
N MET A 446 -41.62 -16.57 19.41
CA MET A 446 -42.66 -16.14 18.48
C MET A 446 -44.06 -16.33 19.08
N ALA A 447 -44.33 -17.46 19.75
CA ALA A 447 -45.61 -17.71 20.41
C ALA A 447 -45.93 -16.70 21.52
N LEU A 448 -44.93 -16.34 22.34
CA LEU A 448 -45.06 -15.29 23.36
C LEU A 448 -45.47 -13.95 22.73
N VAL A 449 -44.79 -13.54 21.66
CA VAL A 449 -45.07 -12.27 20.96
C VAL A 449 -46.46 -12.31 20.32
N VAL A 450 -46.85 -13.43 19.71
CA VAL A 450 -48.19 -13.62 19.13
C VAL A 450 -49.28 -13.44 20.19
N GLN A 451 -49.12 -14.02 21.38
CA GLN A 451 -50.09 -13.87 22.46
C GLN A 451 -50.19 -12.41 22.92
N GLN A 452 -49.07 -11.73 23.12
CA GLN A 452 -49.05 -10.31 23.50
C GLN A 452 -49.73 -9.41 22.46
N VAL A 453 -49.58 -9.72 21.17
CA VAL A 453 -50.27 -8.99 20.10
C VAL A 453 -51.78 -9.24 20.14
N ARG A 454 -52.21 -10.49 20.34
CA ARG A 454 -53.64 -10.84 20.47
C ARG A 454 -54.28 -10.11 21.64
N ASP A 455 -53.68 -10.18 22.82
CA ASP A 455 -54.20 -9.54 24.04
C ASP A 455 -54.35 -8.02 23.85
N ARG A 456 -53.36 -7.37 23.22
CA ARG A 456 -53.40 -5.93 22.94
C ARG A 456 -54.49 -5.57 21.90
N LEU A 457 -54.66 -6.39 20.86
CA LEU A 457 -55.67 -6.15 19.82
C LEU A 457 -57.10 -6.40 20.33
N GLU A 458 -57.32 -7.41 21.17
CA GLU A 458 -58.63 -7.71 21.77
C GLU A 458 -59.03 -6.67 22.83
N GLY A 459 -58.06 -6.17 23.60
CA GLY A 459 -58.28 -5.08 24.57
C GLY A 459 -58.72 -3.75 23.93
N MET A 460 -58.38 -3.51 22.65
CA MET A 460 -58.80 -2.30 21.91
C MET A 460 -60.25 -2.36 21.41
N GLY A 461 -60.83 -3.56 21.26
CA GLY A 461 -62.21 -3.75 20.76
C GLY A 461 -63.31 -3.61 21.80
N GLY A 462 -62.98 -3.64 23.11
CA GLY A 462 -63.95 -3.62 24.21
C GLY A 462 -64.41 -2.23 24.68
N GLY A 463 -63.89 -1.15 24.10
CA GLY A 463 -64.09 0.23 24.58
C GLY A 463 -65.34 0.97 24.09
N SER A 464 -66.20 0.36 23.26
CA SER A 464 -67.40 1.03 22.73
C SER A 464 -68.66 0.18 22.94
N ARG A 465 -69.14 0.14 24.20
CA ARG A 465 -70.54 -0.15 24.60
C ARG A 465 -70.65 -0.15 26.14
N ARG A 466 -70.92 1.03 26.71
CA ARG A 466 -71.49 1.32 28.06
C ARG A 466 -71.39 2.84 28.21
N THR A 467 -72.41 3.66 28.38
CA THR A 467 -73.87 3.54 28.57
C THR A 467 -74.45 4.93 28.25
N ALA A 468 -75.43 4.97 27.36
CA ALA A 468 -76.48 6.00 27.37
C ALA A 468 -77.74 5.32 27.93
N ASP A 469 -78.64 6.13 28.50
CA ASP A 469 -79.89 5.83 29.19
C ASP A 469 -79.83 5.50 30.70
N GLY A 470 -80.53 6.37 31.46
CA GLY A 470 -80.99 6.15 32.83
C GLY A 470 -80.59 7.25 33.80
#